data_AF-A0A1M3QQ71-F1
#
_entry.id   AF-A0A1M3QQ71-F1
#
_cell.length_a   1.000
_cell.length_b   1.000
_cell.length_c   1.000
_cell.angle_alpha   90.00
_cell.angle_beta   90.00
_cell.angle_gamma   90.00
#
_symmetry.space_group_name_H-M   'P 1'
#
loop_
_entity.id
_entity.type
_entity.pdbx_description
1 polymer ?
#
loop_
_entity_poly.entity_id
_entity_poly.type
_entity_poly.pdbx_seq_one_letter_code
_entity_poly.pdbx_strand_id
1 'polypeptide(L)'
;MVVVDSAYRESRRVLERAVESAGTSTWREVFKRVMGAATGSDLKEAESALEESIKAMHLRIAGASFDVTYEPTFTNTNADMLAGKFSQSGGGALHTTFIDELRQQGSAPARLPMRLGPNFFTMPERDMFGQSRIETFLHELSHHAAGTIDDSNGGECYGLKGVNRLKGLGPKRAVRNAENVGFFLVWVA
;
A
#
# COMPACT_ATOMS: atom_id res chain seq x y z
N MET A 1 21.83 0.87 0.26
CA MET A 1 21.25 1.72 1.33
C MET A 1 20.60 2.99 0.78
N VAL A 2 21.27 3.80 -0.05
CA VAL A 2 20.72 5.07 -0.60
C VAL A 2 19.37 4.90 -1.31
N VAL A 3 19.23 3.87 -2.16
CA VAL A 3 17.99 3.58 -2.90
C VAL A 3 16.78 3.35 -1.98
N VAL A 4 17.00 2.68 -0.86
CA VAL A 4 15.92 2.29 0.07
C VAL A 4 15.53 3.45 0.97
N ASP A 5 16.51 4.25 1.42
CA ASP A 5 16.26 5.48 2.15
C ASP A 5 15.51 6.51 1.27
N SER A 6 15.85 6.60 -0.03
CA SER A 6 15.10 7.42 -1.00
C SER A 6 13.65 6.95 -1.11
N ALA A 7 13.44 5.66 -1.35
CA ALA A 7 12.10 5.08 -1.47
C ALA A 7 11.26 5.27 -0.20
N TYR A 8 11.86 5.08 0.98
CA TYR A 8 11.19 5.31 2.27
C TYR A 8 10.76 6.77 2.44
N ARG A 9 11.68 7.72 2.25
CA ARG A 9 11.39 9.16 2.43
C ARG A 9 10.33 9.65 1.45
N GLU A 10 10.42 9.23 0.20
CA GLU A 10 9.46 9.65 -0.80
C GLU A 10 8.09 8.97 -0.59
N SER A 11 8.05 7.69 -0.20
CA SER A 11 6.80 7.02 0.18
C SER A 11 6.10 7.71 1.36
N ARG A 12 6.87 8.21 2.33
CA ARG A 12 6.34 9.00 3.45
C ARG A 12 5.70 10.31 2.97
N ARG A 13 6.38 11.06 2.10
CA ARG A 13 5.84 12.30 1.50
C ARG A 13 4.57 12.03 0.68
N VAL A 14 4.56 10.93 -0.07
CA VAL A 14 3.38 10.51 -0.84
C VAL A 14 2.19 10.25 0.08
N LEU A 15 2.40 9.55 1.20
CA LEU A 15 1.35 9.31 2.19
C LEU A 15 0.88 10.60 2.88
N GLU A 16 1.80 11.50 3.24
CA GLU A 16 1.46 12.82 3.79
C GLU A 16 0.55 13.60 2.84
N ARG A 17 0.91 13.70 1.54
CA ARG A 17 0.09 14.36 0.52
C ARG A 17 -1.25 13.67 0.28
N ALA A 18 -1.28 12.34 0.32
CA ALA A 18 -2.52 11.59 0.16
C ALA A 18 -3.49 11.90 1.31
N VAL A 19 -3.00 11.94 2.55
CA VAL A 19 -3.81 12.32 3.72
C VAL A 19 -4.31 13.76 3.59
N GLU A 20 -3.46 14.70 3.18
CA GLU A 20 -3.85 16.11 2.94
C GLU A 20 -4.89 16.24 1.82
N SER A 21 -4.82 15.37 0.81
CA SER A 21 -5.72 15.38 -0.34
C SER A 21 -7.06 14.69 -0.08
N ALA A 22 -7.24 14.00 1.06
CA ALA A 22 -8.46 13.25 1.35
C ALA A 22 -9.71 14.14 1.24
N GLY A 23 -10.72 13.66 0.50
CA GLY A 23 -11.98 14.38 0.30
C GLY A 23 -11.96 15.54 -0.71
N THR A 24 -10.79 15.87 -1.29
CA THR A 24 -10.67 16.88 -2.36
C THR A 24 -11.23 16.38 -3.70
N SER A 25 -11.37 17.27 -4.69
CA SER A 25 -11.75 16.88 -6.05
C SER A 25 -10.71 15.96 -6.70
N THR A 26 -9.42 16.28 -6.55
CA THR A 26 -8.30 15.49 -7.07
C THR A 26 -8.32 14.07 -6.53
N TRP A 27 -8.55 13.89 -5.22
CA TRP A 27 -8.72 12.57 -4.62
C TRP A 27 -9.82 11.76 -5.29
N ARG A 28 -11.00 12.36 -5.47
CA ARG A 28 -12.16 11.67 -6.09
C ARG A 28 -11.92 11.36 -7.57
N GLU A 29 -11.22 12.22 -8.29
CA GLU A 29 -10.83 11.99 -9.69
C GLU A 29 -9.88 10.80 -9.80
N VAL A 30 -8.84 10.76 -8.97
CA VAL A 30 -7.90 9.63 -8.91
C VAL A 30 -8.60 8.36 -8.42
N PHE A 31 -9.51 8.47 -7.45
CA PHE A 31 -10.30 7.33 -6.95
C PHE A 31 -11.10 6.69 -8.09
N LYS A 32 -11.86 7.48 -8.84
CA LYS A 32 -12.61 6.98 -10.01
C LYS A 32 -11.68 6.38 -11.06
N ARG A 33 -10.48 6.93 -11.21
CA ARG A 33 -9.48 6.44 -12.16
C ARG A 33 -8.92 5.07 -11.78
N VAL A 34 -8.60 4.85 -10.50
CA VAL A 34 -7.86 3.67 -10.03
C VAL A 34 -8.76 2.62 -9.38
N MET A 35 -9.76 3.05 -8.62
CA MET A 35 -10.69 2.16 -7.90
C MET A 35 -11.98 1.90 -8.67
N GLY A 36 -12.39 2.85 -9.51
CA GLY A 36 -13.60 2.73 -10.32
C GLY A 36 -14.72 3.65 -9.84
N ALA A 37 -15.76 3.76 -10.66
CA ALA A 37 -16.91 4.58 -10.34
C ALA A 37 -17.92 3.75 -9.53
N ALA A 38 -18.44 4.34 -8.45
CA ALA A 38 -19.65 3.91 -7.76
C ALA A 38 -20.49 5.15 -7.43
N THR A 39 -21.71 4.92 -6.96
CA THR A 39 -22.63 5.98 -6.52
C THR A 39 -23.18 5.66 -5.13
N GLY A 40 -23.73 6.67 -4.45
CA GLY A 40 -24.44 6.46 -3.18
C GLY A 40 -23.54 5.95 -2.05
N SER A 41 -24.06 4.98 -1.28
CA SER A 41 -23.40 4.39 -0.11
C SER A 41 -22.16 3.60 -0.47
N ASP A 42 -22.17 2.87 -1.58
CA ASP A 42 -21.04 2.02 -2.00
C ASP A 42 -19.78 2.83 -2.28
N LEU A 43 -19.94 4.03 -2.88
CA LEU A 43 -18.82 4.94 -3.08
C LEU A 43 -18.25 5.42 -1.74
N LYS A 44 -19.12 5.87 -0.82
CA LYS A 44 -18.71 6.38 0.48
C LYS A 44 -17.99 5.32 1.33
N GLU A 45 -18.51 4.09 1.32
CA GLU A 45 -17.88 2.97 2.02
C GLU A 45 -16.49 2.66 1.47
N ALA A 46 -16.34 2.63 0.14
CA ALA A 46 -15.05 2.36 -0.49
C ALA A 46 -14.05 3.50 -0.31
N GLU A 47 -14.48 4.77 -0.42
CA GLU A 47 -13.64 5.93 -0.12
C GLU A 47 -13.17 5.92 1.34
N SER A 48 -14.08 5.64 2.28
CA SER A 48 -13.75 5.53 3.70
C SER A 48 -12.78 4.39 3.99
N ALA A 49 -12.97 3.21 3.37
CA ALA A 49 -12.05 2.08 3.55
C ALA A 49 -10.64 2.41 3.03
N LEU A 50 -10.54 3.11 1.90
CA LEU A 50 -9.26 3.55 1.35
C LEU A 50 -8.59 4.60 2.26
N GLU A 51 -9.36 5.57 2.75
CA GLU A 51 -8.87 6.61 3.67
C GLU A 51 -8.31 5.99 4.95
N GLU A 52 -9.02 5.04 5.56
CA GLU A 52 -8.54 4.34 6.76
C GLU A 52 -7.29 3.49 6.49
N SER A 53 -7.20 2.87 5.31
CA SER A 53 -6.00 2.15 4.87
C SER A 53 -4.79 3.10 4.78
N ILE A 54 -4.98 4.27 4.18
CA ILE A 54 -3.93 5.28 4.00
C ILE A 54 -3.51 5.90 5.33
N LYS A 55 -4.45 6.16 6.25
CA LYS A 55 -4.13 6.61 7.62
C LYS A 55 -3.31 5.56 8.37
N ALA A 56 -3.70 4.28 8.29
CA ALA A 56 -2.95 3.20 8.92
C ALA A 56 -1.51 3.10 8.38
N MET A 57 -1.35 3.19 7.06
CA MET A 57 -0.03 3.25 6.41
C MET A 57 0.79 4.46 6.85
N HIS A 58 0.18 5.65 6.90
CA HIS A 58 0.84 6.89 7.31
C HIS A 58 1.34 6.82 8.77
N LEU A 59 0.52 6.30 9.68
CA LEU A 59 0.94 6.07 11.07
C LEU A 59 2.07 5.04 11.17
N ARG A 60 1.97 3.93 10.41
CA ARG A 60 2.97 2.86 10.43
C ARG A 60 4.32 3.35 9.92
N ILE A 61 4.36 4.06 8.78
CA ILE A 61 5.62 4.54 8.19
C ILE A 61 6.28 5.64 9.02
N ALA A 62 5.48 6.44 9.75
CA ALA A 62 5.98 7.49 10.64
C ALA A 62 6.58 6.92 11.94
N GLY A 63 6.02 5.82 12.44
CA GLY A 63 6.40 5.24 13.72
C GLY A 63 7.35 4.04 13.65
N ALA A 64 7.71 3.56 12.45
CA ALA A 64 8.58 2.41 12.26
C ALA A 64 9.87 2.76 11.50
N SER A 65 10.95 2.05 11.85
CA SER A 65 12.16 1.92 11.03
C SER A 65 12.15 0.57 10.33
N PHE A 66 12.86 0.42 9.21
CA PHE A 66 12.86 -0.83 8.43
C PHE A 66 14.19 -1.56 8.58
N ASP A 67 14.14 -2.87 8.77
CA ASP A 67 15.28 -3.78 8.64
C ASP A 67 15.25 -4.38 7.24
N VAL A 68 16.21 -3.96 6.41
CA VAL A 68 16.19 -4.26 4.99
C VAL A 68 17.21 -5.35 4.68
N THR A 69 16.73 -6.45 4.13
CA THR A 69 17.56 -7.58 3.69
C THR A 69 17.52 -7.69 2.17
N TYR A 70 18.70 -7.71 1.54
CA TYR A 70 18.81 -8.04 0.12
C TYR A 70 18.74 -9.56 -0.05
N GLU A 71 17.82 -10.04 -0.87
CA GLU A 71 17.65 -11.47 -1.16
C GLU A 71 17.85 -11.72 -2.67
N PRO A 72 19.06 -12.16 -3.10
CA PRO A 72 19.39 -12.30 -4.51
C PRO A 72 18.58 -13.40 -5.21
N THR A 73 18.04 -14.35 -4.45
CA THR A 73 17.22 -15.45 -4.97
C THR A 73 15.73 -15.11 -4.99
N PHE A 74 15.35 -13.90 -4.57
CA PHE A 74 13.97 -13.43 -4.55
C PHE A 74 13.54 -12.95 -5.93
N THR A 75 13.16 -13.90 -6.78
CA THR A 75 12.81 -13.64 -8.19
C THR A 75 11.32 -13.50 -8.44
N ASN A 76 10.47 -13.88 -7.47
CA ASN A 76 9.02 -13.95 -7.66
C ASN A 76 8.29 -12.64 -7.29
N THR A 77 8.89 -11.78 -6.48
CA THR A 77 8.38 -10.43 -6.17
C THR A 77 9.55 -9.44 -6.10
N ASN A 78 9.25 -8.14 -6.26
CA ASN A 78 10.27 -7.09 -6.20
C ASN A 78 10.64 -6.75 -4.75
N ALA A 79 9.67 -6.78 -3.86
CA ALA A 79 9.81 -6.56 -2.43
C ALA A 79 8.84 -7.47 -1.67
N ASP A 80 9.04 -7.55 -0.36
CA ASP A 80 8.08 -8.16 0.57
C ASP A 80 8.32 -7.55 1.96
N MET A 81 7.28 -6.97 2.55
CA MET A 81 7.30 -6.61 3.96
C MET A 81 6.80 -7.80 4.77
N LEU A 82 7.77 -8.59 5.25
CA LEU A 82 7.52 -9.77 6.06
C LEU A 82 6.62 -9.39 7.23
N ALA A 83 5.39 -9.88 7.21
CA ALA A 83 4.57 -9.87 8.41
C ALA A 83 5.34 -10.67 9.48
N GLY A 84 5.65 -10.05 10.61
CA GLY A 84 6.06 -10.80 11.79
C GLY A 84 4.94 -11.75 12.23
N LYS A 85 4.97 -12.25 13.48
CA LYS A 85 3.85 -13.01 14.08
C LYS A 85 2.46 -12.30 14.04
N PHE A 86 2.39 -11.11 13.47
CA PHE A 86 1.21 -10.29 13.21
C PHE A 86 0.51 -10.59 11.88
N SER A 87 0.85 -11.70 11.20
CA SER A 87 0.23 -12.20 9.96
C SER A 87 -1.26 -12.59 10.08
N GLN A 88 -1.97 -12.11 11.10
CA GLN A 88 -3.44 -12.13 11.16
C GLN A 88 -4.05 -10.80 10.68
N SER A 89 -3.30 -9.95 9.98
CA SER A 89 -3.74 -8.69 9.40
C SER A 89 -4.55 -8.89 8.10
N GLY A 90 -5.60 -9.71 8.15
CA GLY A 90 -6.57 -9.90 7.06
C GLY A 90 -7.84 -9.11 7.31
N GLY A 91 -8.15 -8.15 6.43
CA GLY A 91 -9.35 -7.29 6.30
C GLY A 91 -10.63 -7.51 7.13
N GLY A 92 -10.62 -7.71 8.45
CA GLY A 92 -11.80 -7.98 9.29
C GLY A 92 -11.83 -7.22 10.62
N ALA A 93 -12.98 -7.25 11.31
CA ALA A 93 -13.26 -6.46 12.53
C ALA A 93 -12.38 -6.76 13.77
N LEU A 94 -11.36 -7.62 13.65
CA LEU A 94 -10.42 -8.02 14.72
C LEU A 94 -8.98 -7.54 14.44
N HIS A 95 -8.82 -6.50 13.63
CA HIS A 95 -7.52 -5.94 13.29
C HIS A 95 -6.85 -5.24 14.47
N THR A 96 -5.61 -5.62 14.77
CA THR A 96 -4.72 -4.79 15.59
C THR A 96 -4.10 -3.71 14.72
N THR A 97 -4.50 -2.47 14.94
CA THR A 97 -3.87 -1.31 14.30
C THR A 97 -2.45 -1.09 14.85
N PHE A 98 -1.63 -0.28 14.17
CA PHE A 98 -0.36 0.22 14.72
C PHE A 98 -0.49 0.76 16.16
N ILE A 99 -1.61 1.42 16.44
CA ILE A 99 -1.93 1.96 17.76
C ILE A 99 -2.18 0.84 18.77
N ASP A 100 -2.81 -0.26 18.35
CA ASP A 100 -3.04 -1.42 19.21
C ASP A 100 -1.74 -2.17 19.50
N GLU A 101 -0.83 -2.30 18.54
CA GLU A 101 0.52 -2.83 18.76
C GLU A 101 1.31 -1.97 19.75
N LEU A 102 1.30 -0.64 19.59
CA LEU A 102 1.95 0.30 20.52
C LEU A 102 1.37 0.19 21.93
N ARG A 103 0.04 0.11 22.06
CA ARG A 103 -0.65 -0.04 23.34
C ARG A 103 -0.33 -1.38 24.02
N GLN A 104 -0.18 -2.45 23.24
CA GLN A 104 0.13 -3.77 23.77
C GLN A 104 1.60 -3.92 24.18
N GLN A 105 2.53 -3.28 23.47
CA GLN A 105 3.97 -3.50 23.67
C GLN A 105 4.65 -2.45 24.55
N GLY A 106 4.07 -1.25 24.72
CA GLY A 106 4.62 -0.20 25.59
C GLY A 106 5.98 0.37 25.16
N SER A 107 6.50 -0.05 24.01
CA SER A 107 7.76 0.40 23.42
C SER A 107 7.60 0.63 21.92
N ALA A 108 8.53 1.38 21.31
CA ALA A 108 8.58 1.52 19.86
C ALA A 108 8.60 0.14 19.21
N PRO A 109 7.80 -0.09 18.14
CA PRO A 109 7.71 -1.40 17.53
C PRO A 109 9.06 -1.81 16.96
N ALA A 110 9.33 -3.12 16.99
CA ALA A 110 10.50 -3.70 16.33
C ALA A 110 10.57 -3.21 14.88
N ARG A 111 11.79 -3.02 14.36
CA ARG A 111 12.00 -2.59 12.98
C ARG A 111 11.26 -3.55 12.03
N LEU A 112 10.59 -2.99 11.04
CA LEU A 112 9.82 -3.74 10.06
C LEU A 112 10.76 -4.48 9.12
N PRO A 113 10.73 -5.83 9.09
CA PRO A 113 11.56 -6.58 8.15
C PRO A 113 11.05 -6.39 6.72
N MET A 114 11.92 -5.97 5.82
CA MET A 114 11.66 -5.81 4.39
C MET A 114 12.71 -6.60 3.60
N ARG A 115 12.25 -7.49 2.72
CA ARG A 115 13.11 -8.19 1.76
C ARG A 115 13.03 -7.51 0.40
N LEU A 116 14.17 -7.32 -0.25
CA LEU A 116 14.26 -6.71 -1.57
C LEU A 116 14.93 -7.68 -2.55
N GLY A 117 14.24 -7.94 -3.66
CA GLY A 117 14.79 -8.67 -4.79
C GLY A 117 15.66 -7.79 -5.70
N PRO A 118 16.41 -8.38 -6.64
CA PRO A 118 17.28 -7.65 -7.55
C PRO A 118 16.54 -6.58 -8.38
N ASN A 119 15.32 -6.90 -8.82
CA ASN A 119 14.52 -6.03 -9.68
C ASN A 119 14.18 -4.69 -9.03
N PHE A 120 13.96 -4.66 -7.71
CA PHE A 120 13.63 -3.42 -6.98
C PHE A 120 14.67 -2.33 -7.22
N PHE A 121 15.96 -2.69 -7.29
CA PHE A 121 17.04 -1.72 -7.47
C PHE A 121 17.12 -1.16 -8.89
N THR A 122 16.53 -1.85 -9.87
CA THR A 122 16.50 -1.43 -11.29
C THR A 122 15.20 -0.74 -11.70
N MET A 123 14.18 -0.77 -10.84
CA MET A 123 12.90 -0.11 -11.11
C MET A 123 13.04 1.42 -11.17
N PRO A 124 12.20 2.10 -11.99
CA PRO A 124 12.09 3.55 -11.92
C PRO A 124 11.69 3.97 -10.51
N GLU A 125 12.12 5.15 -10.08
CA GLU A 125 11.80 5.65 -8.73
C GLU A 125 10.30 5.85 -8.57
N ARG A 126 9.69 6.53 -9.55
CA ARG A 126 8.26 6.81 -9.64
C ARG A 126 7.80 6.62 -11.08
N ASP A 127 6.70 5.90 -11.28
CA ASP A 127 6.05 5.74 -12.58
C ASP A 127 4.53 5.67 -12.34
N MET A 128 3.76 6.43 -13.11
CA MET A 128 2.29 6.47 -12.99
C MET A 128 1.62 5.33 -13.76
N PHE A 129 2.32 4.71 -14.71
CA PHE A 129 1.76 3.73 -15.64
C PHE A 129 2.42 2.36 -15.52
N GLY A 130 3.62 2.30 -14.92
CA GLY A 130 4.34 1.08 -14.59
C GLY A 130 4.56 0.94 -13.08
N GLN A 131 5.05 -0.23 -12.68
CA GLN A 131 5.52 -0.45 -11.32
C GLN A 131 6.79 0.37 -11.08
N SER A 132 6.92 0.93 -9.87
CA SER A 132 8.06 1.76 -9.48
C SER A 132 8.48 1.45 -8.05
N ARG A 133 9.68 1.88 -7.64
CA ARG A 133 10.16 1.65 -6.28
C ARG A 133 9.22 2.19 -5.22
N ILE A 134 8.66 3.38 -5.43
CA ILE A 134 7.70 4.00 -4.49
C ILE A 134 6.39 3.23 -4.49
N GLU A 135 5.85 2.91 -5.67
CA GLU A 135 4.62 2.14 -5.79
C GLU A 135 4.75 0.79 -5.06
N THR A 136 5.82 0.05 -5.35
CA THR A 136 6.08 -1.27 -4.74
C THR A 136 6.31 -1.15 -3.23
N PHE A 137 7.00 -0.11 -2.76
CA PHE A 137 7.15 0.09 -1.31
C PHE A 137 5.80 0.32 -0.62
N LEU A 138 4.94 1.15 -1.23
CA LEU A 138 3.61 1.45 -0.71
C LEU A 138 2.64 0.27 -0.82
N HIS A 139 2.76 -0.53 -1.88
CA HIS A 139 2.09 -1.80 -2.07
C HIS A 139 2.37 -2.73 -0.88
N GLU A 140 3.64 -3.02 -0.60
CA GLU A 140 4.03 -3.90 0.50
C GLU A 140 3.63 -3.34 1.88
N LEU A 141 3.79 -2.02 2.06
CA LEU A 141 3.34 -1.35 3.28
C LEU A 141 1.83 -1.48 3.47
N SER A 142 1.04 -1.47 2.40
CA SER A 142 -0.41 -1.61 2.49
C SER A 142 -0.82 -3.01 2.96
N HIS A 143 -0.11 -4.06 2.55
CA HIS A 143 -0.33 -5.42 3.06
C HIS A 143 -0.11 -5.45 4.57
N HIS A 144 1.03 -4.91 5.02
CA HIS A 144 1.40 -4.93 6.42
C HIS A 144 0.48 -4.03 7.26
N ALA A 145 0.23 -2.80 6.83
CA ALA A 145 -0.41 -1.78 7.67
C ALA A 145 -1.94 -1.80 7.60
N ALA A 146 -2.51 -2.20 6.46
CA ALA A 146 -3.94 -2.14 6.19
C ALA A 146 -4.56 -3.50 5.83
N GLY A 147 -3.76 -4.55 5.68
CA GLY A 147 -4.27 -5.88 5.35
C GLY A 147 -4.88 -5.99 3.96
N THR A 148 -4.37 -5.20 3.01
CA THR A 148 -4.66 -5.38 1.59
C THR A 148 -4.17 -6.75 1.11
N ILE A 149 -4.67 -7.19 -0.04
CA ILE A 149 -4.37 -8.50 -0.62
C ILE A 149 -3.92 -8.35 -2.07
N ASP A 150 -3.29 -9.39 -2.61
CA ASP A 150 -3.08 -9.54 -4.04
C ASP A 150 -4.24 -10.33 -4.65
N ASP A 151 -5.27 -9.62 -5.12
CA ASP A 151 -6.54 -10.23 -5.55
C ASP A 151 -6.45 -10.83 -6.96
N SER A 152 -5.74 -11.95 -7.03
CA SER A 152 -5.50 -12.72 -8.25
C SER A 152 -6.68 -13.55 -8.72
N ASN A 153 -7.83 -13.54 -8.02
CA ASN A 153 -8.97 -14.47 -8.19
C ASN A 153 -9.41 -14.69 -9.66
N GLY A 154 -8.73 -15.59 -10.37
CA GLY A 154 -8.91 -15.89 -11.79
C GLY A 154 -8.30 -14.91 -12.82
N GLY A 155 -7.37 -14.03 -12.45
CA GLY A 155 -6.71 -13.12 -13.42
C GLY A 155 -5.58 -12.26 -12.86
N GLU A 156 -5.05 -11.38 -13.71
CA GLU A 156 -3.95 -10.46 -13.34
C GLU A 156 -4.38 -9.51 -12.19
N CYS A 157 -3.49 -9.28 -11.22
CA CYS A 157 -3.68 -8.35 -10.09
C CYS A 157 -2.55 -7.33 -9.92
N TYR A 158 -1.42 -7.53 -10.60
CA TYR A 158 -0.28 -6.60 -10.64
C TYR A 158 -0.28 -5.74 -11.91
N GLY A 159 0.45 -4.63 -11.83
CA GLY A 159 0.60 -3.62 -12.86
C GLY A 159 -0.72 -2.96 -13.25
N LEU A 160 -0.64 -2.08 -14.25
CA LEU A 160 -1.79 -1.32 -14.74
C LEU A 160 -2.93 -2.23 -15.25
N LYS A 161 -2.60 -3.42 -15.77
CA LYS A 161 -3.62 -4.39 -16.20
C LYS A 161 -4.42 -4.94 -15.01
N GLY A 162 -3.74 -5.33 -13.93
CA GLY A 162 -4.40 -5.78 -12.70
C GLY A 162 -5.24 -4.68 -12.06
N VAL A 163 -4.70 -3.46 -11.99
CA VAL A 163 -5.41 -2.26 -11.51
C VAL A 163 -6.71 -2.04 -12.29
N ASN A 164 -6.63 -2.05 -13.63
CA ASN A 164 -7.80 -1.86 -14.50
C ASN A 164 -8.82 -3.00 -14.40
N ARG A 165 -8.36 -4.24 -14.24
CA ARG A 165 -9.24 -5.39 -14.04
C ARG A 165 -10.04 -5.23 -12.75
N LEU A 166 -9.36 -5.01 -11.62
CA LEU A 166 -10.02 -4.91 -10.32
C LEU A 166 -10.88 -3.66 -10.19
N LYS A 167 -10.48 -2.56 -10.82
CA LYS A 167 -11.34 -1.40 -11.06
C LYS A 167 -12.66 -1.80 -11.72
N GLY A 168 -12.60 -2.64 -12.76
CA GLY A 168 -13.77 -3.16 -13.46
C GLY A 168 -14.66 -4.08 -12.62
N LEU A 169 -14.11 -4.72 -11.57
CA LEU A 169 -14.86 -5.52 -10.61
C LEU A 169 -15.50 -4.69 -9.49
N GLY A 170 -15.20 -3.39 -9.43
CA GLY A 170 -15.84 -2.43 -8.54
C GLY A 170 -14.95 -1.94 -7.39
N PRO A 171 -15.25 -0.74 -6.85
CA PRO A 171 -14.35 -0.05 -5.93
C PRO A 171 -14.15 -0.77 -4.60
N LYS A 172 -15.16 -1.47 -4.07
CA LYS A 172 -15.03 -2.27 -2.84
C LYS A 172 -13.95 -3.36 -2.94
N ARG A 173 -13.72 -3.87 -4.14
CA ARG A 173 -12.69 -4.88 -4.41
C ARG A 173 -11.35 -4.22 -4.69
N ALA A 174 -11.35 -3.17 -5.51
CA ALA A 174 -10.15 -2.42 -5.85
C ALA A 174 -9.44 -1.84 -4.62
N VAL A 175 -10.18 -1.26 -3.66
CA VAL A 175 -9.57 -0.67 -2.44
C VAL A 175 -8.91 -1.69 -1.52
N ARG A 176 -9.20 -2.99 -1.70
CA ARG A 176 -8.57 -4.08 -0.95
C ARG A 176 -7.33 -4.61 -1.64
N ASN A 177 -7.08 -4.24 -2.90
CA ASN A 177 -5.93 -4.74 -3.65
C ASN A 177 -4.72 -3.83 -3.46
N ALA A 178 -3.59 -4.41 -3.07
CA ALA A 178 -2.38 -3.65 -2.77
C ALA A 178 -1.87 -2.85 -3.98
N GLU A 179 -1.91 -3.44 -5.18
CA GLU A 179 -1.51 -2.73 -6.41
C GLU A 179 -2.38 -1.50 -6.69
N ASN A 180 -3.70 -1.60 -6.46
CA ASN A 180 -4.61 -0.46 -6.66
C ASN A 180 -4.32 0.63 -5.63
N VAL A 181 -4.00 0.28 -4.38
CA VAL A 181 -3.61 1.24 -3.34
C VAL A 181 -2.27 1.91 -3.69
N GLY A 182 -1.27 1.14 -4.13
CA GLY A 182 0.03 1.64 -4.56
C GLY A 182 -0.10 2.65 -5.71
N PHE A 183 -0.81 2.28 -6.77
CA PHE A 183 -1.07 3.17 -7.90
C PHE A 183 -1.88 4.41 -7.47
N PHE A 184 -2.92 4.25 -6.65
CA PHE A 184 -3.70 5.40 -6.18
C PHE A 184 -2.83 6.43 -5.47
N LEU A 185 -1.94 5.98 -4.58
CA LEU A 185 -1.02 6.84 -3.84
C LEU A 185 -0.04 7.57 -4.77
N VAL A 186 0.51 6.87 -5.75
CA VAL A 186 1.42 7.49 -6.74
C VAL A 186 0.71 8.51 -7.63
N TRP A 187 -0.60 8.37 -7.84
CA TRP A 187 -1.39 9.29 -8.66
C TRP A 187 -1.91 10.51 -7.91
N VAL A 188 -2.20 10.38 -6.61
CA VAL A 188 -2.78 11.48 -5.82
C VAL A 188 -1.73 12.45 -5.28
N ALA A 189 -0.47 12.01 -5.17
CA ALA A 189 0.63 12.77 -4.58
C ALA A 189 1.45 13.64 -5.54
#